data_AF-R7TVX1-F1
#
_entry.id   AF-R7TVX1-F1
#
_cell.length_a   1.000
_cell.length_b   1.000
_cell.length_c   1.000
_cell.angle_alpha   90.00
_cell.angle_beta   90.00
_cell.angle_gamma   90.00
#
_symmetry.space_group_name_H-M   'P 1'
#
loop_
_entity.id
_entity.type
_entity.pdbx_description
1 polymer ?
#
loop_
_entity_poly.entity_id
_entity_poly.type
_entity_poly.pdbx_seq_one_letter_code
_entity_poly.pdbx_strand_id
1 'polypeptide(L)'
;MKKLKSESENPQEKLAKYIAEFSVKVFDKSEVALDHSVKNKDAFVTGNTLFVAGDKYTVNMNAPNVLKVKLPSSLTAGFPTYPIIEMEFAVPEKSKFVWYAHQLSSDASRKRRRSDSNPEEWREICRSFCCTLTDNEIGKKIKLVCIPYDGEREGKPCTIESAITVQEGPGVCPFEKRQKYTQDFTAPGSFRVMTYNILADLYADSEYSRDFLFPACPEKYLNIDYRKLLFVREILGYKSDVICLQEVDKKIFNSVLQPIFKQEGYEGSFRSKNGELGEGCATFFRESKFRMVLQSNINLIDNLESEASNKDLLDKITSSEILKEKVLPRKTSLQVTVLESVEDPKKKLIVATTHLYFHPRANNVRIIQGILCMRHIQKVVDECRAQGFDPTLVFCGDFNNGRMTGVHTFLKDGVIPATHCDWMCDMNFKHDFRLESACGYPIYTNYVPGFNGCIDYIYIESDKLEVTQVIPMPTHEEVTQYTALPNMVFPSDHIALICDLKWKK
;
A
#
# COMPACT_ATOMS: atom_id res chain seq x y z
N MET A 1 39.42 -51.77 2.55
CA MET A 1 38.14 -51.82 3.26
C MET A 1 38.34 -51.45 4.73
N LYS A 2 37.77 -50.32 5.16
CA LYS A 2 37.05 -50.14 6.43
C LYS A 2 36.55 -48.69 6.47
N LYS A 3 35.38 -48.46 5.84
CA LYS A 3 34.57 -47.27 6.11
C LYS A 3 34.13 -47.38 7.58
N LEU A 4 34.58 -46.46 8.41
CA LEU A 4 33.99 -46.24 9.73
C LEU A 4 32.55 -45.81 9.51
N LYS A 5 31.61 -46.66 9.93
CA LYS A 5 30.18 -46.33 10.01
C LYS A 5 30.04 -45.29 11.13
N SER A 6 29.68 -44.05 10.80
CA SER A 6 29.08 -43.16 11.78
C SER A 6 27.67 -43.67 12.04
N GLU A 7 27.43 -44.23 13.21
CA GLU A 7 26.09 -44.55 13.68
C GLU A 7 25.32 -43.21 13.80
N SER A 8 24.28 -43.06 12.98
CA SER A 8 23.34 -41.96 13.11
C SER A 8 22.44 -42.26 14.32
N GLU A 9 22.80 -41.75 15.49
CA GLU A 9 21.92 -41.77 16.67
C GLU A 9 20.54 -41.20 16.31
N ASN A 10 19.47 -41.86 16.77
CA ASN A 10 18.10 -41.40 16.63
C ASN A 10 17.95 -40.03 17.32
N PRO A 11 17.47 -38.97 16.63
CA PRO A 11 17.29 -37.64 17.22
C PRO A 11 16.47 -37.62 18.51
N GLN A 12 15.50 -38.53 18.67
CA GLN A 12 14.69 -38.64 19.88
C GLN A 12 15.46 -39.24 21.06
N GLU A 13 16.30 -40.24 20.82
CA GLU A 13 17.17 -40.82 21.87
C GLU A 13 18.26 -39.85 22.29
N LYS A 14 18.81 -39.09 21.32
CA LYS A 14 19.77 -38.03 21.59
C LYS A 14 19.15 -36.90 22.42
N LEU A 15 17.92 -36.48 22.09
CA LEU A 15 17.17 -35.48 22.85
C LEU A 15 16.83 -35.98 24.27
N ALA A 16 16.41 -37.23 24.42
CA ALA A 16 16.13 -37.82 25.74
C ALA A 16 17.40 -37.87 26.62
N LYS A 17 18.55 -38.17 26.01
CA LYS A 17 19.86 -38.15 26.69
C LYS A 17 20.26 -36.73 27.10
N TYR A 18 20.08 -35.73 26.23
CA TYR A 18 20.30 -34.32 26.58
C TYR A 18 19.35 -33.82 27.69
N ILE A 19 18.08 -34.24 27.67
CA ILE A 19 17.11 -33.87 28.73
C ILE A 19 17.53 -34.48 30.08
N ALA A 20 17.98 -35.72 30.08
CA ALA A 20 18.48 -36.41 31.28
C ALA A 20 19.80 -35.83 31.79
N GLU A 21 20.68 -35.38 30.90
CA GLU A 21 22.02 -34.88 31.20
C GLU A 21 22.03 -33.40 31.62
N PHE A 22 21.14 -32.56 31.07
CA PHE A 22 21.16 -31.11 31.28
C PHE A 22 20.02 -30.54 32.14
N SER A 23 19.12 -31.35 32.69
CA SER A 23 18.05 -30.96 33.65
C SER A 23 17.52 -29.52 33.45
N VAL A 24 16.80 -29.28 32.36
CA VAL A 24 16.26 -27.94 32.06
C VAL A 24 14.95 -27.71 32.82
N LYS A 25 14.91 -26.69 33.68
CA LYS A 25 13.69 -26.29 34.40
C LYS A 25 13.48 -24.79 34.34
N VAL A 26 12.22 -24.36 34.31
CA VAL A 26 11.87 -22.93 34.45
C VAL A 26 11.14 -22.76 35.76
N PHE A 27 11.50 -21.73 36.52
CA PHE A 27 10.86 -21.36 37.78
C PHE A 27 10.22 -20.00 37.63
N ASP A 28 9.04 -19.82 38.23
CA ASP A 28 8.41 -18.52 38.31
C ASP A 28 9.10 -17.59 39.32
N LYS A 29 8.59 -16.37 39.45
CA LYS A 29 9.11 -15.36 40.40
C LYS A 29 9.00 -15.78 41.88
N SER A 30 8.18 -16.78 42.18
CA SER A 30 8.00 -17.34 43.52
C SER A 30 8.86 -18.60 43.74
N GLU A 31 9.79 -18.88 42.81
CA GLU A 31 10.65 -20.06 42.79
C GLU A 31 9.91 -21.40 42.68
N VAL A 32 8.69 -21.40 42.13
CA VAL A 32 7.93 -22.61 41.84
C VAL A 32 8.29 -23.13 40.45
N ALA A 33 8.64 -24.40 40.36
CA ALA A 33 8.94 -25.04 39.08
C ALA A 33 7.68 -25.06 38.20
N LEU A 34 7.79 -24.52 36.99
CA LEU A 34 6.74 -24.53 36.00
C LEU A 34 6.65 -25.91 35.34
N ASP A 35 5.43 -26.36 35.12
CA ASP A 35 5.17 -27.60 34.39
C ASP A 35 5.54 -27.46 32.90
N HIS A 36 5.98 -28.57 32.28
CA HIS A 36 6.38 -28.57 30.87
C HIS A 36 5.25 -28.29 29.88
N SER A 37 3.98 -28.35 30.32
CA SER A 37 2.81 -27.96 29.51
C SER A 37 2.58 -26.44 29.43
N VAL A 38 3.25 -25.65 30.28
CA VAL A 38 3.18 -24.18 30.22
C VAL A 38 3.75 -23.69 28.89
N LYS A 39 3.00 -22.83 28.19
CA LYS A 39 3.44 -22.29 26.90
C LYS A 39 4.69 -21.42 27.09
N ASN A 40 5.60 -21.45 26.13
CA ASN A 40 6.84 -20.65 26.17
C ASN A 40 6.60 -19.16 26.48
N LYS A 41 5.53 -18.57 25.91
CA LYS A 41 5.17 -17.17 26.16
C LYS A 41 4.84 -16.85 27.63
N ASP A 42 4.39 -17.84 28.38
CA ASP A 42 4.00 -17.70 29.79
C ASP A 42 5.15 -18.16 30.72
N ALA A 43 6.00 -19.09 30.25
CA ALA A 43 7.17 -19.58 30.98
C ALA A 43 8.39 -18.65 30.91
N PHE A 44 8.69 -18.07 29.75
CA PHE A 44 9.89 -17.25 29.52
C PHE A 44 9.59 -15.75 29.65
N VAL A 45 9.11 -15.33 30.82
CA VAL A 45 8.84 -13.92 31.14
C VAL A 45 9.93 -13.32 32.02
N THR A 46 10.13 -11.99 31.95
CA THR A 46 11.16 -11.30 32.75
C THR A 46 10.97 -11.57 34.25
N GLY A 47 12.05 -12.03 34.89
CA GLY A 47 12.11 -12.35 36.31
C GLY A 47 11.90 -13.82 36.64
N ASN A 48 11.42 -14.63 35.69
CA ASN A 48 11.49 -16.08 35.82
C ASN A 48 12.94 -16.53 35.73
N THR A 49 13.20 -17.75 36.19
CA THR A 49 14.53 -18.33 36.20
C THR A 49 14.57 -19.55 35.30
N LEU A 50 15.53 -19.60 34.39
CA LEU A 50 15.89 -20.80 33.64
C LEU A 50 17.05 -21.51 34.36
N PHE A 51 16.87 -22.79 34.66
CA PHE A 51 17.89 -23.65 35.22
C PHE A 51 18.35 -24.63 34.15
N VAL A 52 19.66 -24.68 33.86
CA VAL A 52 20.25 -25.62 32.90
C VAL A 52 21.50 -26.22 33.53
N ALA A 53 21.50 -27.54 33.70
CA ALA A 53 22.66 -28.33 34.12
C ALA A 53 23.34 -27.85 35.41
N GLY A 54 22.59 -27.27 36.35
CA GLY A 54 23.14 -26.73 37.60
C GLY A 54 23.19 -25.20 37.65
N ASP A 55 23.19 -24.54 36.49
CA ASP A 55 23.33 -23.09 36.39
C ASP A 55 21.97 -22.38 36.38
N LYS A 56 21.88 -21.28 37.14
CA LYS A 56 20.69 -20.43 37.28
C LYS A 56 20.85 -19.20 36.39
N TYR A 57 19.97 -19.04 35.40
CA TYR A 57 19.90 -17.89 34.51
C TYR A 57 18.61 -17.11 34.75
N THR A 58 18.70 -15.79 34.85
CA THR A 58 17.51 -14.95 34.85
C THR A 58 16.97 -14.82 33.44
N VAL A 59 15.69 -15.12 33.25
CA VAL A 59 15.00 -14.83 32.01
C VAL A 59 14.71 -13.34 31.95
N ASN A 60 15.09 -12.70 30.85
CA ASN A 60 14.74 -11.32 30.57
C ASN A 60 14.24 -11.19 29.12
N MET A 61 13.02 -10.67 28.98
CA MET A 61 12.45 -10.34 27.68
C MET A 61 13.22 -9.17 27.07
N ASN A 62 13.59 -9.33 25.79
CA ASN A 62 14.22 -8.26 25.02
C ASN A 62 13.40 -6.97 25.16
N ALA A 63 14.10 -5.86 25.43
CA ALA A 63 13.49 -4.56 25.50
C ALA A 63 13.11 -4.09 24.07
N PRO A 64 12.09 -3.24 23.93
CA PRO A 64 11.82 -2.57 22.68
C PRO A 64 13.07 -1.87 22.15
N ASN A 65 13.37 -2.01 20.88
CA ASN A 65 14.60 -1.47 20.32
C ASN A 65 14.40 -0.97 18.89
N VAL A 66 15.11 0.10 18.54
CA VAL A 66 15.19 0.61 17.17
C VAL A 66 16.42 0.01 16.51
N LEU A 67 16.21 -0.86 15.53
CA LEU A 67 17.30 -1.49 14.77
C LEU A 67 17.91 -0.52 13.76
N LYS A 68 17.05 0.26 13.09
CA LYS A 68 17.45 1.17 12.03
C LYS A 68 16.47 2.32 11.94
N VAL A 69 17.00 3.54 11.78
CA VAL A 69 16.20 4.72 11.47
C VAL A 69 16.91 5.54 10.40
N LYS A 70 16.12 6.07 9.46
CA LYS A 70 16.57 7.01 8.43
C LYS A 70 15.53 8.11 8.26
N LEU A 71 15.99 9.33 8.03
CA LEU A 71 15.14 10.42 7.56
C LEU A 71 15.13 10.48 6.03
N PRO A 72 14.07 11.01 5.41
CA PRO A 72 14.00 11.16 3.96
C PRO A 72 15.14 12.04 3.45
N SER A 73 15.60 11.77 2.23
CA SER A 73 16.64 12.58 1.58
C SER A 73 16.13 13.94 1.10
N SER A 74 14.80 14.14 1.08
CA SER A 74 14.13 15.39 0.75
C SER A 74 13.30 15.89 1.94
N LEU A 75 13.46 17.16 2.30
CA LEU A 75 12.71 17.84 3.36
C LEU A 75 12.15 19.12 2.78
N THR A 76 10.83 19.23 2.72
CA THR A 76 10.16 20.29 1.96
C THR A 76 9.07 20.94 2.81
N ALA A 77 9.07 22.26 2.91
CA ALA A 77 8.01 23.02 3.59
C ALA A 77 6.65 22.79 2.90
N GLY A 78 5.60 22.66 3.70
CA GLY A 78 4.24 22.31 3.25
C GLY A 78 4.01 20.81 3.06
N PHE A 79 5.00 19.95 3.29
CA PHE A 79 4.91 18.50 3.08
C PHE A 79 5.21 17.69 4.34
N PRO A 80 4.61 16.49 4.47
CA PRO A 80 4.90 15.57 5.55
C PRO A 80 6.34 15.03 5.48
N THR A 81 7.06 15.04 6.60
CA THR A 81 8.27 14.24 6.82
C THR A 81 7.98 13.10 7.81
N TYR A 82 8.63 11.95 7.61
CA TYR A 82 8.41 10.72 8.37
C TYR A 82 9.69 9.89 8.40
N PRO A 83 9.97 9.09 9.45
CA PRO A 83 11.13 8.21 9.46
C PRO A 83 10.86 6.92 8.68
N ILE A 84 11.91 6.38 8.05
CA ILE A 84 11.97 4.97 7.68
C ILE A 84 12.61 4.24 8.86
N ILE A 85 11.81 3.49 9.61
CA ILE A 85 12.21 2.89 10.88
C ILE A 85 11.93 1.39 10.92
N GLU A 86 12.87 0.65 11.50
CA GLU A 86 12.77 -0.77 11.79
C GLU A 86 12.95 -0.96 13.29
N MET A 87 12.00 -1.65 13.92
CA MET A 87 11.99 -1.91 15.35
C MET A 87 11.82 -3.39 15.63
N GLU A 88 12.35 -3.83 16.76
CA GLU A 88 12.12 -5.16 17.31
C GLU A 88 11.53 -5.05 18.72
N PHE A 89 10.68 -6.01 19.08
CA PHE A 89 9.99 -6.05 20.38
C PHE A 89 9.30 -4.72 20.72
N ALA A 90 8.80 -4.01 19.71
CA ALA A 90 8.12 -2.73 19.86
C ALA A 90 6.87 -2.70 18.98
N VAL A 91 5.90 -1.89 19.38
CA VAL A 91 4.70 -1.56 18.61
C VAL A 91 4.92 -0.16 18.04
N PRO A 92 5.24 0.00 16.74
CA PRO A 92 5.51 1.30 16.14
C PRO A 92 4.41 2.33 16.40
N GLU A 93 3.15 1.90 16.38
CA GLU A 93 1.98 2.76 16.57
C GLU A 93 1.85 3.31 17.99
N LYS A 94 2.42 2.61 18.98
CA LYS A 94 2.44 3.05 20.38
C LYS A 94 3.77 3.67 20.79
N SER A 95 4.76 3.66 19.90
CA SER A 95 6.07 4.26 20.12
C SER A 95 5.99 5.78 20.03
N LYS A 96 6.89 6.48 20.71
CA LYS A 96 6.87 7.95 20.78
C LYS A 96 7.81 8.55 19.74
N PHE A 97 7.32 9.54 19.00
CA PHE A 97 8.09 10.27 17.99
C PHE A 97 8.00 11.76 18.29
N VAL A 98 9.15 12.39 18.48
CA VAL A 98 9.23 13.82 18.77
C VAL A 98 10.19 14.49 17.79
N TRP A 99 9.69 15.47 17.07
CA TRP A 99 10.42 16.20 16.04
C TRP A 99 10.86 17.56 16.56
N TYR A 100 12.07 17.94 16.18
CA TYR A 100 12.66 19.22 16.52
C TYR A 100 13.24 19.91 15.27
N ALA A 101 13.17 21.24 15.24
CA ALA A 101 13.87 22.07 14.27
C ALA A 101 15.02 22.83 14.93
N HIS A 102 16.12 22.96 14.22
CA HIS A 102 17.28 23.73 14.67
C HIS A 102 16.92 25.21 14.82
N GLN A 103 17.36 25.85 15.90
CA GLN A 103 17.22 27.27 16.12
C GLN A 103 18.47 27.99 15.61
N LEU A 104 18.30 28.80 14.56
CA LEU A 104 19.35 29.70 14.10
C LEU A 104 19.60 30.75 15.19
N SER A 105 20.79 30.78 15.77
CA SER A 105 21.12 31.77 16.80
C SER A 105 21.18 33.16 16.16
N SER A 106 20.22 34.01 16.46
CA SER A 106 20.30 35.45 16.20
C SER A 106 21.29 36.09 17.19
N ASP A 107 22.59 35.88 16.98
CA ASP A 107 23.71 36.74 17.43
C ASP A 107 25.03 35.95 17.41
N ALA A 108 25.71 35.97 16.26
CA ALA A 108 27.11 35.56 16.16
C ALA A 108 28.08 36.53 16.89
N SER A 109 27.58 37.60 17.51
CA SER A 109 28.36 38.68 18.14
C SER A 109 28.52 38.54 19.67
N ARG A 110 27.89 37.55 20.34
CA ARG A 110 27.90 37.46 21.82
C ARG A 110 28.40 36.16 22.46
N LYS A 111 29.00 35.22 21.72
CA LYS A 111 29.58 34.01 22.34
C LYS A 111 31.08 34.15 22.64
N ARG A 112 31.39 34.87 23.73
CA ARG A 112 32.56 34.58 24.57
C ARG A 112 32.11 34.57 26.04
N ARG A 113 32.27 33.39 26.66
CA ARG A 113 31.98 33.00 28.06
C ARG A 113 30.57 32.40 28.29
N ARG A 114 30.49 31.07 28.26
CA ARG A 114 30.31 30.22 29.45
C ARG A 114 30.31 28.74 29.07
N SER A 115 30.88 27.93 29.96
CA SER A 115 30.87 26.47 29.92
C SER A 115 29.53 25.92 30.40
N ASP A 116 29.30 24.68 29.98
CA ASP A 116 28.33 23.69 30.48
C ASP A 116 26.86 23.89 30.14
N SER A 117 26.40 22.97 29.26
CA SER A 117 25.03 22.71 28.78
C SER A 117 24.38 23.88 28.03
N ASN A 118 24.16 23.70 26.73
CA ASN A 118 23.40 24.63 25.89
C ASN A 118 22.00 24.03 25.63
N PRO A 119 21.00 24.23 26.50
CA PRO A 119 19.68 23.61 26.37
C PRO A 119 18.76 24.24 25.29
N GLU A 120 19.22 25.18 24.46
CA GLU A 120 18.36 25.96 23.55
C GLU A 120 18.82 25.93 22.07
N GLU A 121 19.16 24.76 21.52
CA GLU A 121 19.49 24.64 20.08
C GLU A 121 18.35 24.05 19.24
N TRP A 122 17.41 23.34 19.86
CA TRP A 122 16.39 22.57 19.17
C TRP A 122 15.00 22.90 19.71
N ARG A 123 14.12 23.42 18.83
CA ARG A 123 12.72 23.69 19.15
C ARG A 123 11.87 22.49 18.77
N GLU A 124 11.08 21.97 19.71
CA GLU A 124 10.09 20.94 19.39
C GLU A 124 9.03 21.49 18.42
N ILE A 125 8.68 20.72 17.39
CA ILE A 125 7.72 21.12 16.35
C ILE A 125 6.56 20.14 16.18
N CYS A 126 6.71 18.86 16.56
CA CYS A 126 5.67 17.85 16.40
C CYS A 126 5.87 16.66 17.34
N ARG A 127 4.77 16.04 17.80
CA ARG A 127 4.73 14.78 18.56
C ARG A 127 3.86 13.75 17.83
N SER A 128 4.33 13.27 16.70
CA SER A 128 3.67 12.25 15.89
C SER A 128 4.69 11.52 15.03
N PHE A 129 4.33 10.34 14.52
CA PHE A 129 5.15 9.60 13.56
C PHE A 129 5.51 10.46 12.35
N CYS A 130 4.56 11.27 11.88
CA CYS A 130 4.74 12.20 10.78
C CYS A 130 4.67 13.66 11.26
N CYS A 131 5.49 14.54 10.66
CA CYS A 131 5.49 15.97 10.92
C CYS A 131 5.33 16.74 9.61
N THR A 132 4.34 17.61 9.51
CA THR A 132 4.25 18.54 8.36
C THR A 132 5.17 19.73 8.63
N LEU A 133 6.17 19.93 7.77
CA LEU A 133 7.11 21.05 7.90
C LEU A 133 6.45 22.35 7.41
N THR A 134 6.74 23.48 8.05
CA THR A 134 6.21 24.79 7.63
C THR A 134 7.31 25.68 7.06
N ASP A 135 6.93 26.83 6.51
CA ASP A 135 7.90 27.82 6.02
C ASP A 135 8.85 28.31 7.12
N ASN A 136 8.44 28.21 8.39
CA ASN A 136 9.31 28.53 9.53
C ASN A 136 10.51 27.57 9.65
N GLU A 137 10.43 26.38 9.07
CA GLU A 137 11.47 25.37 9.12
C GLU A 137 12.49 25.50 7.98
N ILE A 138 12.21 26.30 6.94
CA ILE A 138 13.10 26.49 5.77
C ILE A 138 14.51 26.89 6.23
N GLY A 139 15.52 26.24 5.66
CA GLY A 139 16.93 26.45 5.99
C GLY A 139 17.40 25.82 7.31
N LYS A 140 16.52 25.18 8.07
CA LYS A 140 16.88 24.52 9.34
C LYS A 140 17.07 23.02 9.17
N LYS A 141 17.92 22.42 10.01
CA LYS A 141 17.98 20.97 10.17
C LYS A 141 16.82 20.47 11.02
N ILE A 142 16.45 19.22 10.82
CA ILE A 142 15.41 18.53 11.56
C ILE A 142 16.03 17.39 12.36
N LYS A 143 15.55 17.17 13.58
CA LYS A 143 15.95 16.07 14.45
C LYS A 143 14.71 15.29 14.86
N LEU A 144 14.80 13.97 14.80
CA LEU A 144 13.80 13.05 15.34
C LEU A 144 14.37 12.34 16.56
N VAL A 145 13.56 12.29 17.62
CA VAL A 145 13.76 11.39 18.76
C VAL A 145 12.64 10.36 18.75
N CYS A 146 13.00 9.09 18.66
CA CYS A 146 12.09 7.95 18.69
C CYS A 146 12.32 7.13 19.96
N ILE A 147 11.25 6.81 20.70
CA ILE A 147 11.29 5.95 21.88
C ILE A 147 10.42 4.71 21.59
N PRO A 148 11.03 3.54 21.33
CA PRO A 148 10.28 2.32 21.03
C PRO A 148 9.51 1.84 22.27
N TYR A 149 8.30 1.32 22.08
CA TYR A 149 7.41 0.90 23.17
C TYR A 149 6.66 -0.38 22.81
N ASP A 150 6.63 -1.39 23.69
CA ASP A 150 5.91 -2.67 23.45
C ASP A 150 4.45 -2.67 23.92
N GLY A 151 3.97 -1.60 24.56
CA GLY A 151 2.68 -1.56 25.23
C GLY A 151 2.77 -1.61 26.76
N GLU A 152 3.96 -1.90 27.30
CA GLU A 152 4.22 -1.93 28.75
C GLU A 152 5.50 -1.18 29.11
N ARG A 153 6.57 -1.36 28.34
CA ARG A 153 7.93 -0.89 28.61
C ARG A 153 8.42 0.00 27.49
N GLU A 154 9.17 1.03 27.86
CA GLU A 154 9.93 1.85 26.90
C GLU A 154 11.34 1.27 26.72
N GLY A 155 11.80 1.30 25.47
CA GLY A 155 13.18 1.02 25.13
C GLY A 155 14.06 2.27 25.17
N LYS A 156 15.31 2.11 24.72
CA LYS A 156 16.27 3.22 24.67
C LYS A 156 15.87 4.23 23.58
N PRO A 157 15.83 5.55 23.89
CA PRO A 157 15.62 6.58 22.87
C PRO A 157 16.68 6.53 21.76
N CYS A 158 16.23 6.57 20.51
CA CYS A 158 17.05 6.71 19.32
C CYS A 158 16.91 8.14 18.77
N THR A 159 18.02 8.79 18.44
CA THR A 159 18.02 10.15 17.89
C THR A 159 18.70 10.16 16.53
N ILE A 160 18.10 10.86 15.55
CA ILE A 160 18.66 11.07 14.22
C ILE A 160 18.45 12.51 13.77
N GLU A 161 19.44 13.07 13.08
CA GLU A 161 19.38 14.42 12.49
C GLU A 161 19.39 14.33 10.96
N SER A 162 18.76 15.31 10.31
CA SER A 162 18.72 15.39 8.87
C SER A 162 20.09 15.74 8.29
N ALA A 163 20.44 15.08 7.20
CA ALA A 163 21.66 15.40 6.44
C ALA A 163 21.54 16.74 5.72
N ILE A 164 20.32 17.11 5.32
CA ILE A 164 19.98 18.35 4.62
C ILE A 164 19.14 19.28 5.50
N THR A 165 19.03 20.53 5.08
CA THR A 165 18.08 21.50 5.64
C THR A 165 16.74 21.44 4.90
N VAL A 166 15.68 21.92 5.52
CA VAL A 166 14.37 22.05 4.87
C VAL A 166 14.45 23.03 3.70
N GLN A 167 13.88 22.62 2.57
CA GLN A 167 13.83 23.36 1.32
C GLN A 167 12.44 23.96 1.10
N GLU A 168 12.36 24.93 0.19
CA GLU A 168 11.10 25.47 -0.31
C GLU A 168 10.31 24.39 -1.08
N GLY A 169 8.99 24.41 -0.93
CA GLY A 169 8.10 23.54 -1.70
C GLY A 169 7.92 23.97 -3.17
N PRO A 170 7.32 23.11 -3.99
CA PRO A 170 6.98 23.43 -5.38
C PRO A 170 5.93 24.54 -5.57
N GLY A 171 5.53 25.23 -4.50
CA GLY A 171 4.39 26.14 -4.50
C GLY A 171 3.07 25.38 -4.44
N VAL A 172 2.05 25.91 -5.11
CA VAL A 172 0.70 25.35 -5.10
C VAL A 172 0.62 24.13 -6.00
N CYS A 173 0.33 22.97 -5.42
CA CYS A 173 0.04 21.76 -6.19
C CYS A 173 -1.43 21.72 -6.66
N PRO A 174 -1.73 21.28 -7.90
CA PRO A 174 -3.12 21.22 -8.39
C PRO A 174 -4.06 20.36 -7.55
N PHE A 175 -3.56 19.31 -6.88
CA PHE A 175 -4.36 18.53 -5.94
C PHE A 175 -4.92 19.36 -4.78
N GLU A 176 -4.29 20.47 -4.38
CA GLU A 176 -4.79 21.33 -3.29
C GLU A 176 -6.13 22.00 -3.65
N LYS A 177 -6.33 22.34 -4.93
CA LYS A 177 -7.62 22.84 -5.41
C LYS A 177 -8.69 21.76 -5.36
N ARG A 178 -8.31 20.51 -5.70
CA ARG A 178 -9.19 19.34 -5.62
C ARG A 178 -9.54 18.99 -4.17
N GLN A 179 -8.59 19.19 -3.25
CA GLN A 179 -8.79 18.95 -1.82
C GLN A 179 -9.80 19.90 -1.16
N LYS A 180 -10.13 21.04 -1.80
CA LYS A 180 -11.24 21.91 -1.37
C LYS A 180 -12.60 21.22 -1.45
N TYR A 181 -12.73 20.18 -2.26
CA TYR A 181 -13.96 19.36 -2.36
C TYR A 181 -13.97 18.20 -1.36
N THR A 182 -12.87 18.00 -0.62
CA THR A 182 -12.65 16.86 0.29
C THR A 182 -12.15 17.32 1.65
N GLN A 183 -12.59 18.52 2.08
CA GLN A 183 -12.16 19.12 3.35
C GLN A 183 -12.50 18.27 4.56
N ASP A 184 -13.52 17.43 4.47
CA ASP A 184 -13.94 16.49 5.50
C ASP A 184 -14.08 15.07 4.95
N PHE A 185 -14.01 14.10 5.87
CA PHE A 185 -14.45 12.74 5.61
C PHE A 185 -15.95 12.73 5.35
N THR A 186 -16.41 11.76 4.55
CA THR A 186 -17.82 11.70 4.17
C THR A 186 -18.73 11.36 5.37
N ALA A 187 -19.98 11.81 5.32
CA ALA A 187 -20.97 11.58 6.37
C ALA A 187 -21.37 10.09 6.50
N PRO A 188 -22.02 9.68 7.60
CA PRO A 188 -22.65 8.35 7.72
C PRO A 188 -23.56 8.05 6.53
N GLY A 189 -23.60 6.78 6.12
CA GLY A 189 -24.37 6.29 4.96
C GLY A 189 -23.71 6.55 3.60
N SER A 190 -22.60 7.30 3.53
CA SER A 190 -21.81 7.55 2.32
C SER A 190 -20.35 7.14 2.52
N PHE A 191 -19.60 6.98 1.44
CA PHE A 191 -18.17 6.71 1.46
C PHE A 191 -17.48 7.25 0.21
N ARG A 192 -16.25 7.73 0.35
CA ARG A 192 -15.44 8.24 -0.77
C ARG A 192 -14.47 7.17 -1.26
N VAL A 193 -14.42 6.96 -2.57
CA VAL A 193 -13.52 6.02 -3.23
C VAL A 193 -12.50 6.79 -4.07
N MET A 194 -11.24 6.36 -3.99
CA MET A 194 -10.18 6.83 -4.87
C MET A 194 -9.56 5.65 -5.63
N THR A 195 -9.20 5.86 -6.89
CA THR A 195 -8.19 5.04 -7.56
C THR A 195 -7.06 5.87 -8.15
N TYR A 196 -5.82 5.37 -8.04
CA TYR A 196 -4.64 6.12 -8.48
C TYR A 196 -3.45 5.19 -8.76
N ASN A 197 -2.97 5.17 -10.01
CA ASN A 197 -1.65 4.64 -10.35
C ASN A 197 -0.59 5.66 -9.89
N ILE A 198 0.29 5.28 -8.97
CA ILE A 198 1.26 6.20 -8.34
C ILE A 198 2.64 6.19 -8.98
N LEU A 199 2.80 5.54 -10.13
CA LEU A 199 4.05 5.38 -10.88
C LEU A 199 5.16 4.71 -10.05
N ALA A 200 5.42 3.43 -10.28
CA ALA A 200 6.41 2.68 -9.53
C ALA A 200 7.82 3.25 -9.76
N ASP A 201 8.65 3.25 -8.72
CA ASP A 201 10.03 3.72 -8.79
C ASP A 201 10.84 2.93 -9.83
N LEU A 202 10.56 1.63 -9.94
CA LEU A 202 11.15 0.75 -10.96
C LEU A 202 10.98 1.27 -12.39
N TYR A 203 9.89 2.00 -12.67
CA TYR A 203 9.60 2.53 -14.00
C TYR A 203 9.97 4.01 -14.15
N ALA A 204 10.36 4.70 -13.08
CA ALA A 204 10.79 6.10 -13.11
C ALA A 204 12.33 6.25 -13.08
N ASP A 205 13.04 5.33 -12.43
CA ASP A 205 14.47 5.50 -12.10
C ASP A 205 15.44 5.03 -13.20
N SER A 206 14.96 4.48 -14.31
CA SER A 206 15.83 3.99 -15.39
C SER A 206 16.28 5.10 -16.36
N GLU A 207 17.48 4.97 -16.95
CA GLU A 207 17.94 5.86 -18.03
C GLU A 207 16.91 5.93 -19.16
N TYR A 208 16.32 4.80 -19.55
CA TYR A 208 15.27 4.76 -20.56
C TYR A 208 14.05 5.61 -20.17
N SER A 209 13.63 5.54 -18.91
CA SER A 209 12.51 6.33 -18.42
C SER A 209 12.81 7.81 -18.47
N ARG A 210 14.01 8.22 -18.05
CA ARG A 210 14.43 9.63 -18.02
C ARG A 210 14.59 10.20 -19.43
N ASP A 211 15.13 9.42 -20.36
CA ASP A 211 15.46 9.90 -21.71
C ASP A 211 14.27 9.79 -22.69
N PHE A 212 13.37 8.82 -22.50
CA PHE A 212 12.33 8.50 -23.49
C PHE A 212 10.89 8.60 -22.96
N LEU A 213 10.63 8.20 -21.71
CA LEU A 213 9.27 8.25 -21.14
C LEU A 213 8.94 9.62 -20.56
N PHE A 214 9.90 10.21 -19.83
CA PHE A 214 9.73 11.45 -19.07
C PHE A 214 10.83 12.49 -19.35
N PRO A 215 11.20 12.76 -20.63
CA PRO A 215 12.29 13.70 -20.94
C PRO A 215 12.01 15.14 -20.51
N ALA A 216 10.74 15.49 -20.28
CA ALA A 216 10.33 16.80 -19.81
C ALA A 216 10.43 16.97 -18.27
N CYS A 217 10.63 15.88 -17.52
CA CYS A 217 10.64 15.92 -16.05
C CYS A 217 12.09 15.86 -15.52
N PRO A 218 12.59 16.91 -14.85
CA PRO A 218 13.91 16.88 -14.22
C PRO A 218 14.09 15.71 -13.23
N GLU A 219 15.27 15.10 -13.21
CA GLU A 219 15.60 13.92 -12.37
C GLU A 219 15.23 14.11 -10.89
N LYS A 220 15.45 15.30 -10.33
CA LYS A 220 15.11 15.60 -8.93
C LYS A 220 13.61 15.46 -8.61
N TYR A 221 12.73 15.62 -9.60
CA TYR A 221 11.28 15.50 -9.46
C TYR A 221 10.77 14.09 -9.80
N LEU A 222 11.52 13.33 -10.62
CA LEU A 222 11.29 11.90 -10.83
C LEU A 222 11.72 11.07 -9.61
N ASN A 223 12.72 11.55 -8.87
CA ASN A 223 13.24 10.87 -7.69
C ASN A 223 12.12 10.52 -6.71
N ILE A 224 12.10 9.26 -6.29
CA ILE A 224 11.01 8.76 -5.47
C ILE A 224 10.87 9.47 -4.12
N ASP A 225 11.96 9.93 -3.51
CA ASP A 225 11.89 10.66 -2.24
C ASP A 225 11.26 12.05 -2.41
N TYR A 226 11.24 12.60 -3.63
CA TYR A 226 10.43 13.77 -3.95
C TYR A 226 8.96 13.38 -4.19
N ARG A 227 8.69 12.42 -5.09
CA ARG A 227 7.32 12.02 -5.46
C ARG A 227 6.50 11.55 -4.27
N LYS A 228 7.11 10.81 -3.34
CA LYS A 228 6.46 10.34 -2.10
C LYS A 228 5.86 11.47 -1.27
N LEU A 229 6.55 12.60 -1.15
CA LEU A 229 6.05 13.76 -0.41
C LEU A 229 4.71 14.21 -0.99
N LEU A 230 4.67 14.33 -2.32
CA LEU A 230 3.50 14.79 -3.05
C LEU A 230 2.36 13.77 -3.00
N PHE A 231 2.58 12.50 -3.36
CA PHE A 231 1.47 11.55 -3.40
C PHE A 231 0.94 11.22 -2.00
N VAL A 232 1.76 11.23 -0.95
CA VAL A 232 1.27 11.02 0.43
C VAL A 232 0.36 12.17 0.85
N ARG A 233 0.80 13.42 0.61
CA ARG A 233 0.00 14.62 0.90
C ARG A 233 -1.27 14.68 0.06
N GLU A 234 -1.17 14.33 -1.22
CA GLU A 234 -2.28 14.27 -2.15
C GLU A 234 -3.34 13.26 -1.66
N ILE A 235 -2.95 12.00 -1.45
CA ILE A 235 -3.86 10.90 -1.10
C ILE A 235 -4.55 11.15 0.24
N LEU A 236 -3.82 11.55 1.29
CA LEU A 236 -4.40 11.80 2.61
C LEU A 236 -5.34 13.01 2.62
N GLY A 237 -5.01 14.07 1.88
CA GLY A 237 -5.86 15.26 1.83
C GLY A 237 -7.19 15.03 1.10
N TYR A 238 -7.32 13.96 0.31
CA TYR A 238 -8.61 13.58 -0.27
C TYR A 238 -9.57 12.94 0.73
N LYS A 239 -9.09 12.53 1.92
CA LYS A 239 -9.94 11.96 2.99
C LYS A 239 -10.89 10.86 2.48
N SER A 240 -10.39 10.03 1.57
CA SER A 240 -11.15 8.92 0.98
C SER A 240 -11.39 7.84 2.02
N ASP A 241 -12.52 7.13 1.98
CA ASP A 241 -12.79 6.02 2.88
C ASP A 241 -12.28 4.68 2.33
N VAL A 242 -12.12 4.59 1.01
CA VAL A 242 -11.49 3.47 0.28
C VAL A 242 -10.51 4.03 -0.74
N ILE A 243 -9.29 3.50 -0.77
CA ILE A 243 -8.21 3.93 -1.67
C ILE A 243 -7.64 2.71 -2.38
N CYS A 244 -7.69 2.69 -3.70
CA CYS A 244 -7.13 1.64 -4.55
C CYS A 244 -5.96 2.18 -5.36
N LEU A 245 -4.75 1.72 -5.05
CA LEU A 245 -3.52 2.16 -5.70
C LEU A 245 -2.97 1.07 -6.63
N GLN A 246 -2.36 1.51 -7.74
CA GLN A 246 -1.59 0.67 -8.66
C GLN A 246 -0.15 1.17 -8.72
N GLU A 247 0.76 0.30 -9.20
CA GLU A 247 2.20 0.59 -9.26
C GLU A 247 2.83 0.96 -7.91
N VAL A 248 2.39 0.27 -6.86
CA VAL A 248 2.94 0.45 -5.53
C VAL A 248 4.14 -0.46 -5.35
N ASP A 249 5.35 0.09 -5.19
CA ASP A 249 6.50 -0.71 -4.78
C ASP A 249 6.28 -1.31 -3.39
N LYS A 250 6.57 -2.61 -3.22
CA LYS A 250 6.41 -3.32 -1.93
C LYS A 250 7.13 -2.61 -0.78
N LYS A 251 8.32 -2.07 -1.03
CA LYS A 251 9.09 -1.31 -0.03
C LYS A 251 8.37 -0.02 0.36
N ILE A 252 7.79 0.70 -0.59
CA ILE A 252 7.06 1.94 -0.35
C ILE A 252 5.78 1.64 0.44
N PHE A 253 5.05 0.59 0.09
CA PHE A 253 3.89 0.14 0.87
C PHE A 253 4.28 -0.10 2.34
N ASN A 254 5.28 -0.96 2.57
CA ASN A 254 5.66 -1.38 3.93
C ASN A 254 6.29 -0.27 4.78
N SER A 255 7.13 0.59 4.19
CA SER A 255 7.93 1.56 4.94
C SER A 255 7.39 2.99 4.93
N VAL A 256 6.42 3.28 4.07
CA VAL A 256 5.86 4.63 3.89
C VAL A 256 4.34 4.62 3.99
N LEU A 257 3.65 4.00 3.04
CA LEU A 257 2.18 4.14 2.94
C LEU A 257 1.47 3.52 4.13
N GLN A 258 1.74 2.24 4.45
CA GLN A 258 1.08 1.55 5.55
C GLN A 258 1.32 2.24 6.90
N PRO A 259 2.57 2.54 7.33
CA PRO A 259 2.80 3.19 8.62
C PRO A 259 2.15 4.57 8.72
N ILE A 260 2.23 5.40 7.66
CA ILE A 260 1.65 6.75 7.67
C ILE A 260 0.11 6.66 7.66
N PHE A 261 -0.47 5.85 6.78
CA PHE A 261 -1.94 5.80 6.63
C PHE A 261 -2.59 5.13 7.86
N LYS A 262 -1.89 4.22 8.54
CA LYS A 262 -2.36 3.63 9.81
C LYS A 262 -2.55 4.67 10.92
N GLN A 263 -1.66 5.67 10.99
CA GLN A 263 -1.80 6.79 11.93
C GLN A 263 -3.03 7.65 11.62
N GLU A 264 -3.43 7.72 10.35
CA GLU A 264 -4.62 8.43 9.88
C GLU A 264 -5.90 7.56 9.92
N GLY A 265 -5.84 6.37 10.55
CA GLY A 265 -6.98 5.50 10.78
C GLY A 265 -7.34 4.58 9.60
N TYR A 266 -6.39 4.31 8.71
CA TYR A 266 -6.55 3.36 7.62
C TYR A 266 -5.92 2.01 7.95
N GLU A 267 -6.52 0.94 7.45
CA GLU A 267 -5.87 -0.36 7.31
C GLU A 267 -5.63 -0.63 5.83
N GLY A 268 -4.52 -1.29 5.50
CA GLY A 268 -4.05 -1.47 4.14
C GLY A 268 -3.62 -2.89 3.85
N SER A 269 -3.78 -3.29 2.59
CA SER A 269 -3.27 -4.57 2.11
C SER A 269 -2.64 -4.44 0.74
N PHE A 270 -1.59 -5.22 0.49
CA PHE A 270 -0.79 -5.15 -0.73
C PHE A 270 -0.73 -6.49 -1.45
N ARG A 271 -0.73 -6.44 -2.78
CA ARG A 271 -0.49 -7.60 -3.64
C ARG A 271 0.42 -7.23 -4.81
N SER A 272 1.63 -7.78 -4.78
CA SER A 272 2.60 -7.73 -5.89
C SER A 272 2.05 -8.41 -7.15
N LYS A 273 2.40 -7.89 -8.34
CA LYS A 273 2.16 -8.57 -9.62
C LYS A 273 3.04 -9.82 -9.77
N ASN A 274 4.28 -9.74 -9.30
CA ASN A 274 5.36 -10.71 -9.52
C ASN A 274 6.05 -11.12 -8.21
N GLY A 275 5.46 -12.04 -7.44
CA GLY A 275 6.11 -12.62 -6.25
C GLY A 275 6.68 -11.57 -5.29
N GLU A 276 7.85 -11.83 -4.69
CA GLU A 276 8.36 -11.04 -3.58
C GLU A 276 9.05 -9.71 -3.93
N LEU A 277 9.43 -9.47 -5.19
CA LEU A 277 10.38 -8.41 -5.59
C LEU A 277 9.81 -7.32 -6.53
N GLY A 278 8.49 -7.23 -6.71
CA GLY A 278 7.87 -6.30 -7.67
C GLY A 278 7.00 -5.19 -7.06
N GLU A 279 6.50 -4.32 -7.95
CA GLU A 279 5.35 -3.45 -7.70
C GLU A 279 4.03 -4.23 -7.74
N GLY A 280 2.95 -3.60 -7.32
CA GLY A 280 1.63 -4.18 -7.38
C GLY A 280 0.51 -3.23 -7.00
N CYS A 281 -0.60 -3.81 -6.55
CA CYS A 281 -1.78 -3.06 -6.13
C CYS A 281 -1.87 -3.00 -4.62
N ALA A 282 -2.41 -1.90 -4.09
CA ALA A 282 -2.76 -1.77 -2.69
C ALA A 282 -4.21 -1.28 -2.53
N THR A 283 -4.87 -1.77 -1.49
CA THR A 283 -6.20 -1.29 -1.07
C THR A 283 -6.09 -0.85 0.37
N PHE A 284 -6.44 0.41 0.64
CA PHE A 284 -6.62 0.94 1.97
C PHE A 284 -8.09 1.25 2.22
N PHE A 285 -8.52 1.11 3.46
CA PHE A 285 -9.86 1.47 3.89
C PHE A 285 -9.83 2.06 5.30
N ARG A 286 -10.75 2.98 5.57
CA ARG A 286 -10.84 3.65 6.87
C ARG A 286 -11.51 2.74 7.88
N GLU A 287 -10.83 2.42 8.98
CA GLU A 287 -11.31 1.49 10.00
C GLU A 287 -12.57 1.99 10.73
N SER A 288 -12.80 3.31 10.74
CA SER A 288 -14.02 3.88 11.29
C SER A 288 -15.27 3.63 10.45
N LYS A 289 -15.12 3.19 9.19
CA LYS A 289 -16.24 2.90 8.28
C LYS A 289 -16.32 1.44 7.87
N PHE A 290 -15.18 0.77 7.80
CA PHE A 290 -15.09 -0.57 7.24
C PHE A 290 -14.21 -1.48 8.08
N ARG A 291 -14.62 -2.74 8.18
CA ARG A 291 -13.82 -3.85 8.70
C ARG A 291 -13.56 -4.84 7.57
N MET A 292 -12.31 -5.21 7.33
CA MET A 292 -12.02 -6.28 6.38
C MET A 292 -12.47 -7.62 6.96
N VAL A 293 -13.26 -8.38 6.20
CA VAL A 293 -13.78 -9.70 6.60
C VAL A 293 -13.22 -10.84 5.75
N LEU A 294 -12.85 -10.56 4.50
CA LEU A 294 -12.25 -11.55 3.60
C LEU A 294 -11.30 -10.85 2.62
N GLN A 295 -10.22 -11.54 2.26
CA GLN A 295 -9.35 -11.15 1.18
C GLN A 295 -9.10 -12.34 0.26
N SER A 296 -9.26 -12.14 -1.06
CA SER A 296 -9.16 -13.19 -2.07
C SER A 296 -8.36 -12.69 -3.28
N ASN A 297 -7.04 -12.60 -3.10
CA ASN A 297 -6.13 -12.05 -4.10
C ASN A 297 -5.62 -13.15 -5.03
N ILE A 298 -5.59 -12.88 -6.34
CA ILE A 298 -5.13 -13.84 -7.34
C ILE A 298 -4.09 -13.24 -8.28
N ASN A 299 -3.21 -14.09 -8.81
CA ASN A 299 -2.57 -13.84 -10.09
C ASN A 299 -3.50 -14.44 -11.16
N LEU A 300 -3.80 -13.68 -12.22
CA LEU A 300 -4.80 -14.07 -13.20
C LEU A 300 -4.40 -15.33 -13.98
N ILE A 301 -3.12 -15.53 -14.29
CA ILE A 301 -2.66 -16.71 -15.03
C ILE A 301 -2.64 -17.94 -14.13
N ASP A 302 -2.14 -17.80 -12.91
CA ASP A 302 -2.19 -18.91 -11.94
C ASP A 302 -3.64 -19.35 -11.69
N ASN A 303 -4.58 -18.39 -11.65
CA ASN A 303 -6.02 -18.65 -11.50
C ASN A 303 -6.66 -19.27 -12.77
N LEU A 304 -6.24 -18.85 -13.96
CA LEU A 304 -6.64 -19.45 -15.24
C LEU A 304 -6.26 -20.94 -15.29
N GLU A 305 -5.07 -21.30 -14.80
CA GLU A 305 -4.55 -22.67 -14.82
C GLU A 305 -5.13 -23.57 -13.72
N SER A 306 -5.46 -23.00 -12.54
CA SER A 306 -5.85 -23.79 -11.36
C SER A 306 -7.36 -23.88 -11.11
N GLU A 307 -8.16 -22.90 -11.53
CA GLU A 307 -9.60 -22.90 -11.27
C GLU A 307 -10.39 -23.64 -12.34
N ALA A 308 -11.21 -24.61 -11.91
CA ALA A 308 -12.03 -25.41 -12.82
C ALA A 308 -13.01 -24.57 -13.66
N SER A 309 -13.50 -23.45 -13.13
CA SER A 309 -14.40 -22.52 -13.84
C SER A 309 -13.72 -21.80 -15.01
N ASN A 310 -12.39 -21.89 -15.12
CA ASN A 310 -11.60 -21.30 -16.20
C ASN A 310 -11.17 -22.29 -17.29
N LYS A 311 -11.55 -23.57 -17.17
CA LYS A 311 -11.13 -24.63 -18.09
C LYS A 311 -11.48 -24.33 -19.54
N ASP A 312 -12.67 -23.81 -19.80
CA ASP A 312 -13.14 -23.46 -21.14
C ASP A 312 -12.25 -22.41 -21.83
N LEU A 313 -11.84 -21.39 -21.07
CA LEU A 313 -10.96 -20.33 -21.54
C LEU A 313 -9.52 -20.82 -21.68
N LEU A 314 -9.05 -21.66 -20.76
CA LEU A 314 -7.73 -22.29 -20.83
C LEU A 314 -7.60 -23.19 -22.06
N ASP A 315 -8.58 -24.05 -22.33
CA ASP A 315 -8.61 -24.95 -23.49
C ASP A 315 -8.60 -24.12 -24.80
N LYS A 316 -9.31 -22.99 -24.84
CA LYS A 316 -9.30 -22.07 -26.00
C LYS A 316 -7.97 -21.34 -26.19
N ILE A 317 -7.35 -20.88 -25.11
CA ILE A 317 -6.04 -20.20 -25.17
C ILE A 317 -4.96 -21.19 -25.59
N THR A 318 -4.94 -22.39 -25.02
CA THR A 318 -3.91 -23.41 -25.28
C THR A 318 -4.02 -24.04 -26.67
N SER A 319 -5.21 -24.05 -27.28
CA SER A 319 -5.41 -24.49 -28.67
C SER A 319 -4.96 -23.46 -29.72
N SER A 320 -4.58 -22.24 -29.32
CA SER A 320 -4.09 -21.19 -30.22
C SER A 320 -2.69 -20.74 -29.80
N GLU A 321 -1.66 -21.05 -30.57
CA GLU A 321 -0.28 -20.66 -30.23
C GLU A 321 -0.14 -19.13 -30.08
N ILE A 322 -0.88 -18.36 -30.90
CA ILE A 322 -0.92 -16.89 -30.81
C ILE A 322 -1.47 -16.41 -29.47
N LEU A 323 -2.58 -16.99 -28.99
CA LEU A 323 -3.17 -16.58 -27.71
C LEU A 323 -2.28 -17.02 -26.54
N LYS A 324 -1.78 -18.24 -26.60
CA LYS A 324 -0.87 -18.81 -25.61
C LYS A 324 0.36 -17.92 -25.39
N GLU A 325 1.06 -17.52 -26.45
CA GLU A 325 2.22 -16.62 -26.40
C GLU A 325 1.86 -15.23 -25.88
N LYS A 326 0.68 -14.71 -26.26
CA LYS A 326 0.25 -13.37 -25.84
C LYS A 326 -0.17 -13.31 -24.37
N VAL A 327 -0.79 -14.37 -23.84
CA VAL A 327 -1.53 -14.37 -22.57
C VAL A 327 -0.74 -15.01 -21.44
N LEU A 328 -0.27 -16.25 -21.60
CA LEU A 328 0.31 -17.02 -20.48
C LEU A 328 1.54 -16.36 -19.84
N PRO A 329 2.42 -15.65 -20.57
CA PRO A 329 3.54 -14.94 -19.94
C PRO A 329 3.14 -13.72 -19.10
N ARG A 330 1.87 -13.29 -19.11
CA ARG A 330 1.44 -12.00 -18.56
C ARG A 330 0.97 -12.13 -17.12
N LYS A 331 1.88 -11.89 -16.20
CA LYS A 331 1.56 -11.82 -14.77
C LYS A 331 0.85 -10.50 -14.46
N THR A 332 -0.43 -10.62 -14.13
CA THR A 332 -1.27 -9.52 -13.64
C THR A 332 -1.95 -9.99 -12.37
N SER A 333 -2.04 -9.12 -11.36
CA SER A 333 -2.74 -9.40 -10.12
C SER A 333 -4.13 -8.75 -10.09
N LEU A 334 -5.05 -9.41 -9.41
CA LEU A 334 -6.30 -8.86 -8.95
C LEU A 334 -6.32 -8.95 -7.43
N GLN A 335 -6.55 -7.82 -6.77
CA GLN A 335 -6.84 -7.77 -5.35
C GLN A 335 -8.35 -7.67 -5.16
N VAL A 336 -8.91 -8.51 -4.29
CA VAL A 336 -10.33 -8.48 -3.92
C VAL A 336 -10.42 -8.48 -2.40
N THR A 337 -10.99 -7.41 -1.85
CA THR A 337 -11.17 -7.23 -0.41
C THR A 337 -12.64 -7.07 -0.10
N VAL A 338 -13.18 -7.92 0.76
CA VAL A 338 -14.55 -7.80 1.26
C VAL A 338 -14.52 -6.99 2.55
N LEU A 339 -15.21 -5.86 2.53
CA LEU A 339 -15.34 -4.92 3.62
C LEU A 339 -16.76 -4.97 4.17
N GLU A 340 -16.89 -5.17 5.47
CA GLU A 340 -18.14 -5.01 6.20
C GLU A 340 -18.26 -3.56 6.68
N SER A 341 -19.42 -2.94 6.46
CA SER A 341 -19.68 -1.60 6.99
C SER A 341 -19.79 -1.65 8.52
N VAL A 342 -19.08 -0.74 9.19
CA VAL A 342 -19.16 -0.57 10.65
C VAL A 342 -20.51 0.00 11.07
N GLU A 343 -21.11 0.85 10.23
CA GLU A 343 -22.42 1.46 10.50
C GLU A 343 -23.58 0.48 10.34
N ASP A 344 -23.51 -0.39 9.33
CA ASP A 344 -24.53 -1.39 9.05
C ASP A 344 -23.87 -2.71 8.60
N PRO A 345 -23.63 -3.65 9.54
CA PRO A 345 -22.97 -4.93 9.24
C PRO A 345 -23.69 -5.81 8.21
N LYS A 346 -24.94 -5.49 7.82
CA LYS A 346 -25.62 -6.16 6.71
C LYS A 346 -25.06 -5.75 5.34
N LYS A 347 -24.42 -4.57 5.26
CA LYS A 347 -23.83 -4.05 4.02
C LYS A 347 -22.39 -4.50 3.90
N LYS A 348 -22.13 -5.28 2.86
CA LYS A 348 -20.78 -5.68 2.45
C LYS A 348 -20.41 -5.04 1.13
N LEU A 349 -19.20 -4.49 1.09
CA LEU A 349 -18.58 -3.90 -0.09
C LEU A 349 -17.46 -4.83 -0.55
N ILE A 350 -17.53 -5.32 -1.79
CA ILE A 350 -16.37 -5.91 -2.45
C ILE A 350 -15.62 -4.77 -3.12
N VAL A 351 -14.38 -4.56 -2.70
CA VAL A 351 -13.44 -3.64 -3.33
C VAL A 351 -12.43 -4.46 -4.11
N ALA A 352 -12.51 -4.36 -5.43
CA ALA A 352 -11.57 -4.97 -6.35
C ALA A 352 -10.62 -3.90 -6.92
N THR A 353 -9.34 -4.24 -7.10
CA THR A 353 -8.37 -3.41 -7.81
C THR A 353 -7.42 -4.25 -8.65
N THR A 354 -7.11 -3.77 -9.85
CA THR A 354 -6.16 -4.42 -10.77
C THR A 354 -5.35 -3.38 -11.55
N HIS A 355 -4.30 -3.87 -12.20
CA HIS A 355 -3.54 -3.14 -13.20
C HIS A 355 -3.34 -4.07 -14.40
N LEU A 356 -4.18 -3.90 -15.43
CA LEU A 356 -4.20 -4.75 -16.63
C LEU A 356 -2.99 -4.52 -17.53
N TYR A 357 -2.74 -5.45 -18.45
CA TYR A 357 -1.54 -5.42 -19.29
C TYR A 357 -1.46 -4.16 -20.18
N PHE A 358 -0.32 -3.47 -20.13
CA PHE A 358 -0.13 -2.12 -20.67
C PHE A 358 -0.03 -2.02 -22.20
N HIS A 359 0.40 -3.08 -22.89
CA HIS A 359 0.83 -2.94 -24.29
C HIS A 359 -0.32 -2.44 -25.20
N PRO A 360 -0.14 -1.37 -26.01
CA PRO A 360 -1.23 -0.73 -26.74
C PRO A 360 -2.03 -1.67 -27.64
N ARG A 361 -1.35 -2.62 -28.30
CA ARG A 361 -1.96 -3.61 -29.21
C ARG A 361 -2.50 -4.89 -28.54
N ALA A 362 -2.64 -4.90 -27.22
CA ALA A 362 -3.01 -6.09 -26.46
C ALA A 362 -4.47 -6.06 -25.95
N ASN A 363 -5.40 -5.47 -26.72
CA ASN A 363 -6.82 -5.43 -26.36
C ASN A 363 -7.38 -6.83 -26.06
N ASN A 364 -7.02 -7.83 -26.86
CA ASN A 364 -7.42 -9.23 -26.67
C ASN A 364 -6.93 -9.80 -25.32
N VAL A 365 -5.71 -9.47 -24.89
CA VAL A 365 -5.17 -9.90 -23.60
C VAL A 365 -5.95 -9.25 -22.46
N ARG A 366 -6.23 -7.94 -22.56
CA ARG A 366 -7.00 -7.21 -21.54
C ARG A 366 -8.43 -7.73 -21.41
N ILE A 367 -9.09 -8.14 -22.51
CA ILE A 367 -10.41 -8.77 -22.43
C ILE A 367 -10.34 -10.10 -21.67
N ILE A 368 -9.34 -10.97 -21.96
CA ILE A 368 -9.13 -12.22 -21.21
C ILE A 368 -8.93 -11.93 -19.71
N GLN A 369 -8.09 -10.95 -19.40
CA GLN A 369 -7.84 -10.56 -18.01
C GLN A 369 -9.11 -10.02 -17.34
N GLY A 370 -9.90 -9.20 -18.03
CA GLY A 370 -11.19 -8.73 -17.55
C GLY A 370 -12.17 -9.87 -17.26
N ILE A 371 -12.25 -10.88 -18.14
CA ILE A 371 -13.08 -12.08 -17.93
C ILE A 371 -12.64 -12.83 -16.67
N LEU A 372 -11.33 -13.07 -16.51
CA LEU A 372 -10.77 -13.73 -15.33
C LEU A 372 -11.09 -12.93 -14.05
N CYS A 373 -10.98 -11.60 -14.10
CA CYS A 373 -11.37 -10.75 -12.98
C CYS A 373 -12.85 -10.92 -12.62
N MET A 374 -13.75 -10.84 -13.60
CA MET A 374 -15.19 -10.95 -13.34
C MET A 374 -15.60 -12.35 -12.86
N ARG A 375 -14.97 -13.41 -13.35
CA ARG A 375 -15.19 -14.78 -12.85
C ARG A 375 -14.78 -14.94 -11.39
N HIS A 376 -13.60 -14.43 -11.03
CA HIS A 376 -13.11 -14.50 -9.66
C HIS A 376 -13.94 -13.61 -8.71
N ILE A 377 -14.32 -12.41 -9.15
CA ILE A 377 -15.22 -11.55 -8.37
C ILE A 377 -16.57 -12.22 -8.16
N GLN A 378 -17.15 -12.86 -9.20
CA GLN A 378 -18.40 -13.60 -9.06
C GLN A 378 -18.28 -14.74 -8.05
N LYS A 379 -17.18 -15.50 -8.06
CA LYS A 379 -16.90 -16.53 -7.05
C LYS A 379 -16.94 -15.96 -5.62
N VAL A 380 -16.31 -14.81 -5.38
CA VAL A 380 -16.32 -14.13 -4.07
C VAL A 380 -17.71 -13.62 -3.69
N VAL A 381 -18.48 -13.13 -4.67
CA VAL A 381 -19.90 -12.77 -4.46
C VAL A 381 -20.72 -13.97 -4.02
N ASP A 382 -20.55 -15.11 -4.69
CA ASP A 382 -21.27 -16.34 -4.37
C ASP A 382 -20.89 -16.89 -2.99
N GLU A 383 -19.60 -16.80 -2.61
CA GLU A 383 -19.13 -17.13 -1.25
C GLU A 383 -19.77 -16.23 -0.18
N CYS A 384 -19.95 -14.93 -0.47
CA CYS A 384 -20.65 -14.02 0.44
C CYS A 384 -22.15 -14.35 0.54
N ARG A 385 -22.80 -14.66 -0.59
CA ARG A 385 -24.22 -15.03 -0.66
C ARG A 385 -24.51 -16.33 0.05
N ALA A 386 -23.61 -17.32 -0.05
CA ALA A 386 -23.68 -18.57 0.71
C ALA A 386 -23.64 -18.33 2.23
N GLN A 387 -23.02 -17.23 2.68
CA GLN A 387 -23.02 -16.80 4.08
C GLN A 387 -24.22 -15.90 4.45
N GLY A 388 -25.17 -15.69 3.53
CA GLY A 388 -26.38 -14.89 3.77
C GLY A 388 -26.22 -13.39 3.52
N PHE A 389 -25.19 -12.96 2.79
CA PHE A 389 -24.95 -11.55 2.48
C PHE A 389 -24.93 -11.31 0.98
N ASP A 390 -25.63 -10.28 0.50
CA ASP A 390 -25.51 -9.81 -0.89
C ASP A 390 -24.55 -8.62 -0.94
N PRO A 391 -23.28 -8.82 -1.35
CA PRO A 391 -22.32 -7.73 -1.40
C PRO A 391 -22.58 -6.81 -2.60
N THR A 392 -21.95 -5.64 -2.55
CA THR A 392 -21.93 -4.65 -3.64
C THR A 392 -20.50 -4.43 -4.12
N LEU A 393 -20.29 -4.38 -5.43
CA LEU A 393 -18.99 -4.26 -6.05
C LEU A 393 -18.61 -2.81 -6.35
N VAL A 394 -17.38 -2.46 -5.99
CA VAL A 394 -16.60 -1.36 -6.52
C VAL A 394 -15.32 -1.94 -7.12
N PHE A 395 -15.11 -1.76 -8.42
CA PHE A 395 -13.94 -2.27 -9.14
C PHE A 395 -13.12 -1.11 -9.70
N CYS A 396 -12.02 -0.82 -9.00
CA CYS A 396 -11.03 0.19 -9.32
C CYS A 396 -9.90 -0.38 -10.18
N GLY A 397 -9.12 0.49 -10.83
CA GLY A 397 -7.93 0.02 -11.53
C GLY A 397 -7.40 0.97 -12.57
N ASP A 398 -6.15 0.70 -12.95
CA ASP A 398 -5.59 1.06 -14.25
C ASP A 398 -5.88 -0.11 -15.20
N PHE A 399 -6.82 0.10 -16.11
CA PHE A 399 -7.24 -0.96 -17.03
C PHE A 399 -6.49 -0.90 -18.36
N ASN A 400 -5.59 0.08 -18.55
CA ASN A 400 -4.82 0.28 -19.79
C ASN A 400 -5.69 0.27 -21.05
N ASN A 401 -6.90 0.84 -20.96
CA ASN A 401 -7.85 0.84 -22.06
C ASN A 401 -8.73 2.10 -22.12
N GLY A 402 -9.03 2.55 -23.33
CA GLY A 402 -10.01 3.60 -23.56
C GLY A 402 -11.46 3.11 -23.50
N ARG A 403 -12.41 4.06 -23.52
CA ARG A 403 -13.87 3.80 -23.50
C ARG A 403 -14.41 2.97 -24.66
N MET A 404 -13.68 2.87 -25.78
CA MET A 404 -14.13 2.20 -27.01
C MET A 404 -13.54 0.80 -27.18
N THR A 405 -12.84 0.27 -26.19
CA THR A 405 -12.18 -1.04 -26.28
C THR A 405 -13.07 -2.16 -25.78
N GLY A 406 -12.84 -3.38 -26.27
CA GLY A 406 -13.67 -4.53 -25.91
C GLY A 406 -13.70 -4.88 -24.42
N VAL A 407 -12.66 -4.57 -23.64
CA VAL A 407 -12.68 -4.81 -22.19
C VAL A 407 -13.60 -3.82 -21.47
N HIS A 408 -13.67 -2.56 -21.94
CA HIS A 408 -14.64 -1.60 -21.41
C HIS A 408 -16.07 -2.03 -21.72
N THR A 409 -16.33 -2.40 -22.98
CA THR A 409 -17.62 -2.93 -23.44
C THR A 409 -18.03 -4.13 -22.59
N PHE A 410 -17.12 -5.09 -22.37
CA PHE A 410 -17.39 -6.26 -21.53
C PHE A 410 -17.81 -5.87 -20.12
N LEU A 411 -17.00 -5.04 -19.44
CA LEU A 411 -17.25 -4.65 -18.05
C LEU A 411 -18.54 -3.85 -17.91
N LYS A 412 -18.83 -2.93 -18.84
CA LYS A 412 -19.99 -2.06 -18.78
C LYS A 412 -21.28 -2.76 -19.23
N ASP A 413 -21.26 -3.33 -20.43
CA ASP A 413 -22.46 -3.88 -21.07
C ASP A 413 -22.76 -5.31 -20.57
N GLY A 414 -21.84 -5.89 -19.80
CA GLY A 414 -21.96 -7.23 -19.24
C GLY A 414 -21.81 -8.33 -20.27
N VAL A 415 -21.46 -8.01 -21.51
CA VAL A 415 -21.33 -8.99 -22.60
C VAL A 415 -20.20 -8.60 -23.55
N ILE A 416 -19.44 -9.60 -23.98
CA ILE A 416 -18.51 -9.49 -25.11
C ILE A 416 -18.86 -10.57 -26.14
N PRO A 417 -19.37 -10.18 -27.32
CA PRO A 417 -19.72 -11.15 -28.35
C PRO A 417 -18.47 -11.75 -29.00
N ALA A 418 -18.60 -12.98 -29.48
CA ALA A 418 -17.55 -13.69 -30.22
C ALA A 418 -17.01 -12.88 -31.42
N THR A 419 -17.86 -12.04 -32.02
CA THR A 419 -17.57 -11.25 -33.24
C THR A 419 -16.92 -9.89 -32.96
N HIS A 420 -16.62 -9.55 -31.70
CA HIS A 420 -16.03 -8.25 -31.37
C HIS A 420 -14.63 -8.08 -31.99
N CYS A 421 -14.32 -6.92 -32.58
CA CYS A 421 -13.09 -6.70 -33.34
C CYS A 421 -11.79 -6.84 -32.53
N ASP A 422 -11.83 -6.47 -31.25
CA ASP A 422 -10.71 -6.68 -30.31
C ASP A 422 -10.58 -8.12 -29.79
N TRP A 423 -11.55 -8.99 -30.10
CA TRP A 423 -11.67 -10.32 -29.53
C TRP A 423 -11.21 -11.40 -30.52
N MET A 424 -10.27 -12.23 -30.07
CA MET A 424 -9.64 -13.27 -30.90
C MET A 424 -10.02 -14.69 -30.48
N CYS A 425 -10.90 -14.84 -29.48
CA CYS A 425 -11.25 -16.15 -28.94
C CYS A 425 -12.57 -16.70 -29.50
N ASP A 426 -13.30 -16.00 -30.37
CA ASP A 426 -14.59 -16.45 -30.94
C ASP A 426 -15.58 -17.03 -29.90
N MET A 427 -15.55 -16.50 -28.68
CA MET A 427 -16.35 -16.97 -27.55
C MET A 427 -17.19 -15.83 -26.99
N ASN A 428 -18.42 -16.12 -26.60
CA ASN A 428 -19.29 -15.16 -25.91
C ASN A 428 -19.05 -15.27 -24.40
N PHE A 429 -18.78 -14.14 -23.75
CA PHE A 429 -18.72 -14.07 -22.29
C PHE A 429 -19.74 -13.07 -21.78
N LYS A 430 -20.31 -13.37 -20.61
CA LYS A 430 -21.32 -12.54 -19.96
C LYS A 430 -21.07 -12.47 -18.45
N HIS A 431 -21.40 -11.35 -17.83
CA HIS A 431 -21.62 -11.22 -16.40
C HIS A 431 -22.93 -10.47 -16.11
N ASP A 432 -23.45 -10.58 -14.88
CA ASP A 432 -24.75 -9.99 -14.51
C ASP A 432 -24.63 -8.67 -13.73
N PHE A 433 -23.42 -8.22 -13.39
CA PHE A 433 -23.18 -6.91 -12.76
C PHE A 433 -23.62 -5.76 -13.68
N ARG A 434 -24.29 -4.74 -13.11
CA ARG A 434 -24.67 -3.51 -13.81
C ARG A 434 -23.64 -2.41 -13.57
N LEU A 435 -22.46 -2.54 -14.19
CA LEU A 435 -21.34 -1.66 -13.90
C LEU A 435 -21.40 -0.35 -14.70
N GLU A 436 -21.14 0.76 -14.02
CA GLU A 436 -20.93 2.06 -14.64
C GLU A 436 -19.66 2.72 -14.10
N SER A 437 -18.99 3.53 -14.93
CA SER A 437 -17.85 4.33 -14.49
C SER A 437 -18.33 5.51 -13.64
N ALA A 438 -18.05 5.48 -12.34
CA ALA A 438 -18.51 6.49 -11.39
C ALA A 438 -17.96 7.90 -11.68
N CYS A 439 -16.73 7.99 -12.20
CA CYS A 439 -16.12 9.26 -12.60
C CYS A 439 -16.38 9.61 -14.08
N GLY A 440 -17.23 8.85 -14.77
CA GLY A 440 -17.51 9.03 -16.19
C GLY A 440 -16.28 8.73 -17.05
N TYR A 441 -16.05 9.57 -18.06
CA TYR A 441 -15.00 9.40 -19.06
C TYR A 441 -14.21 10.70 -19.24
N PRO A 442 -13.28 11.02 -18.32
CA PRO A 442 -12.36 12.14 -18.49
C PRO A 442 -11.66 12.10 -19.86
N ILE A 443 -11.20 13.25 -20.35
CA ILE A 443 -10.43 13.30 -21.61
C ILE A 443 -9.19 12.40 -21.50
N TYR A 444 -8.53 12.46 -20.34
CA TYR A 444 -7.43 11.60 -19.98
C TYR A 444 -7.35 11.40 -18.46
N THR A 445 -6.75 10.29 -18.07
CA THR A 445 -6.34 9.99 -16.71
C THR A 445 -4.83 9.72 -16.64
N ASN A 446 -4.20 9.36 -17.76
CA ASN A 446 -2.76 9.36 -17.97
C ASN A 446 -2.37 10.43 -19.01
N TYR A 447 -1.28 11.17 -18.77
CA TYR A 447 -0.82 12.21 -19.69
C TYR A 447 0.72 12.30 -19.76
N VAL A 448 1.30 11.71 -20.81
CA VAL A 448 2.75 11.71 -21.09
C VAL A 448 3.03 12.22 -22.51
N PRO A 449 4.27 12.59 -22.85
CA PRO A 449 4.61 12.90 -24.23
C PRO A 449 4.30 11.71 -25.17
N GLY A 450 3.51 11.95 -26.21
CA GLY A 450 3.15 10.91 -27.20
C GLY A 450 1.96 10.03 -26.83
N PHE A 451 1.45 10.08 -25.59
CA PHE A 451 0.23 9.38 -25.20
C PHE A 451 -0.55 10.12 -24.12
N ASN A 452 -1.86 10.27 -24.34
CA ASN A 452 -2.80 10.64 -23.30
C ASN A 452 -4.11 9.90 -23.54
N GLY A 453 -4.77 9.49 -22.45
CA GLY A 453 -6.01 8.74 -22.55
C GLY A 453 -6.63 8.45 -21.19
N CYS A 454 -7.93 8.22 -21.20
CA CYS A 454 -8.66 7.72 -20.04
C CYS A 454 -8.45 6.22 -19.98
N ILE A 455 -7.63 5.76 -19.02
CA ILE A 455 -7.30 4.35 -18.83
C ILE A 455 -7.57 3.85 -17.40
N ASP A 456 -7.90 4.77 -16.49
CA ASP A 456 -8.25 4.48 -15.11
C ASP A 456 -9.76 4.60 -14.92
N TYR A 457 -10.35 3.73 -14.09
CA TYR A 457 -11.79 3.73 -13.84
C TYR A 457 -12.14 3.31 -12.41
N ILE A 458 -13.27 3.81 -11.92
CA ILE A 458 -13.97 3.31 -10.74
C ILE A 458 -15.31 2.77 -11.23
N TYR A 459 -15.39 1.46 -11.49
CA TYR A 459 -16.66 0.81 -11.83
C TYR A 459 -17.46 0.52 -10.57
N ILE A 460 -18.74 0.83 -10.58
CA ILE A 460 -19.65 0.58 -9.46
C ILE A 460 -20.88 -0.20 -9.94
N GLU A 461 -21.45 -1.06 -9.10
CA GLU A 461 -22.80 -1.61 -9.32
C GLU A 461 -23.83 -0.47 -9.25
N SER A 462 -24.19 0.07 -10.42
CA SER A 462 -25.00 1.28 -10.58
C SER A 462 -26.44 1.12 -10.10
N ASP A 463 -26.93 -0.10 -9.91
CA ASP A 463 -28.22 -0.42 -9.32
C ASP A 463 -28.19 -0.46 -7.79
N LYS A 464 -27.01 -0.61 -7.18
CA LYS A 464 -26.80 -0.66 -5.72
C LYS A 464 -26.13 0.59 -5.14
N LEU A 465 -25.40 1.35 -5.95
CA LEU A 465 -24.69 2.56 -5.55
C LEU A 465 -25.14 3.77 -6.37
N GLU A 466 -25.21 4.93 -5.71
CA GLU A 466 -25.39 6.24 -6.33
C GLU A 466 -24.11 7.07 -6.20
N VAL A 467 -23.72 7.77 -7.27
CA VAL A 467 -22.63 8.76 -7.22
C VAL A 467 -23.20 10.08 -6.75
N THR A 468 -22.74 10.57 -5.60
CA THR A 468 -23.20 11.86 -5.05
C THR A 468 -22.29 13.00 -5.46
N GLN A 469 -21.01 12.74 -5.73
CA GLN A 469 -20.03 13.73 -6.14
C GLN A 469 -18.89 13.07 -6.93
N VAL A 470 -18.37 13.76 -7.94
CA VAL A 470 -17.09 13.43 -8.58
C VAL A 470 -16.14 14.59 -8.35
N ILE A 471 -14.94 14.32 -7.82
CA ILE A 471 -13.96 15.38 -7.60
C ILE A 471 -13.37 15.79 -8.96
N PRO A 472 -13.44 17.08 -9.34
CA PRO A 472 -13.08 17.50 -10.68
C PRO A 472 -11.62 17.18 -11.00
N MET A 473 -11.36 16.82 -12.25
CA MET A 473 -10.00 16.66 -12.77
C MET A 473 -9.27 18.02 -12.78
N PRO A 474 -7.93 18.05 -12.67
CA PRO A 474 -7.16 19.25 -12.98
C PRO A 474 -7.48 19.77 -14.38
N THR A 475 -7.39 21.08 -14.55
CA THR A 475 -7.57 21.71 -15.87
C THR A 475 -6.46 21.29 -16.82
N HIS A 476 -6.72 21.39 -18.13
CA HIS A 476 -5.69 21.08 -19.12
C HIS A 476 -4.47 22.00 -19.00
N GLU A 477 -4.67 23.26 -18.62
CA GLU A 477 -3.59 24.22 -18.35
C GLU A 477 -2.70 23.78 -17.19
N GLU A 478 -3.27 23.27 -16.10
CA GLU A 478 -2.51 22.76 -14.96
C GLU A 478 -1.69 21.51 -15.34
N VAL A 479 -2.28 20.59 -16.11
CA VAL A 479 -1.61 19.35 -16.55
C VAL A 479 -0.48 19.65 -17.53
N THR A 480 -0.63 20.66 -18.38
CA THR A 480 0.33 20.99 -19.44
C THR A 480 1.32 22.09 -19.07
N GLN A 481 1.20 22.68 -17.87
CA GLN A 481 2.08 23.76 -17.37
C GLN A 481 3.57 23.41 -17.51
N TYR A 482 3.94 22.14 -17.29
CA TYR A 482 5.30 21.62 -17.41
C TYR A 482 5.43 20.60 -18.56
N THR A 483 4.71 20.82 -19.65
CA THR A 483 4.62 19.94 -20.84
C THR A 483 3.79 18.67 -20.62
N ALA A 484 4.12 17.85 -19.63
CA ALA A 484 3.45 16.58 -19.36
C ALA A 484 3.62 16.14 -17.89
N LEU A 485 3.14 14.95 -17.57
CA LEU A 485 3.27 14.31 -16.26
C LEU A 485 4.33 13.18 -16.31
N PRO A 486 4.97 12.82 -15.17
CA PRO A 486 4.98 13.57 -13.91
C PRO A 486 5.79 14.87 -14.05
N ASN A 487 5.71 15.75 -13.06
CA ASN A 487 6.49 16.99 -13.00
C ASN A 487 6.63 17.48 -11.56
N MET A 488 7.10 18.72 -11.35
CA MET A 488 7.36 19.25 -10.02
C MET A 488 6.12 19.36 -9.10
N VAL A 489 4.91 19.39 -9.66
CA VAL A 489 3.65 19.49 -8.89
C VAL A 489 2.73 18.27 -9.06
N PHE A 490 3.11 17.30 -9.90
CA PHE A 490 2.39 16.04 -10.11
C PHE A 490 3.33 14.83 -9.92
N PRO A 491 3.08 13.95 -8.93
CA PRO A 491 3.98 12.86 -8.57
C PRO A 491 3.84 11.58 -9.39
N SER A 492 2.90 11.55 -10.33
CA SER A 492 2.59 10.41 -11.20
C SER A 492 2.31 10.92 -12.61
N ASP A 493 2.47 10.05 -13.60
CA ASP A 493 1.98 10.26 -14.96
C ASP A 493 0.45 10.06 -15.09
N HIS A 494 -0.17 9.52 -14.04
CA HIS A 494 -1.62 9.42 -13.90
C HIS A 494 -2.21 10.52 -13.00
N ILE A 495 -3.53 10.67 -13.04
CA ILE A 495 -4.31 11.58 -12.22
C ILE A 495 -5.32 10.75 -11.42
N ALA A 496 -5.32 10.92 -10.09
CA ALA A 496 -6.25 10.23 -9.21
C ALA A 496 -7.71 10.50 -9.58
N LEU A 497 -8.52 9.44 -9.69
CA LEU A 497 -9.98 9.53 -9.80
C LEU A 497 -10.58 9.40 -8.40
N ILE A 498 -11.51 10.30 -8.05
CA ILE A 498 -12.17 10.30 -6.74
C ILE A 498 -13.66 10.58 -6.92
N CYS A 499 -14.50 9.79 -6.27
CA CYS A 499 -15.94 10.01 -6.19
C CYS A 499 -16.51 9.67 -4.81
N ASP A 500 -17.58 10.36 -4.45
CA ASP A 500 -18.38 10.05 -3.26
C ASP A 500 -19.55 9.18 -3.69
N LEU A 501 -19.74 8.09 -2.97
CA LEU A 501 -20.74 7.07 -3.23
C LEU A 501 -21.69 6.93 -2.03
N LYS A 502 -22.92 6.52 -2.32
CA LYS A 502 -23.91 6.18 -1.32
C LYS A 502 -24.68 4.93 -1.71
N TRP A 503 -25.06 4.17 -0.69
CA TRP A 503 -25.90 2.99 -0.86
C TRP A 503 -27.29 3.41 -1.34
N LYS A 504 -27.78 2.80 -2.43
CA LYS A 504 -29.18 2.93 -2.83
C LYS A 504 -30.07 2.23 -1.80
N LYS A 505 -31.31 2.72 -1.71
CA LYS A 505 -32.33 2.20 -0.77
C LYS A 505 -32.95 0.91 -1.25
#